data_AF-A0A7J3J9Z6-F1
#
_entry.id   AF-A0A7J3J9Z6-F1
#
_cell.length_a   1.000
_cell.length_b   1.000
_cell.length_c   1.000
_cell.angle_alpha   90.00
_cell.angle_beta   90.00
_cell.angle_gamma   90.00
#
_symmetry.space_group_name_H-M   'P 1'
#
loop_
_entity.id
_entity.type
_entity.pdbx_description
1 polymer ?
#
loop_
_entity_poly.entity_id
_entity_poly.type
_entity_poly.pdbx_seq_one_letter_code
_entity_poly.pdbx_strand_id
1 'polypeptide(L)'
;MSSTAVNLPKVLVRFFASMMLVASKVFPLYYRMVYYSVQYIVAKYKYYRITLYISNLMKPQTEDATTQNWLKEAQKGYIRLGVLILLSRKPSHGYEIMKEINNRTSGFWRPTPGGVYPILRDLETSGFIKGQWQTQKNRRLKIYTITKPGNAIMRRAIVKQTEIFNNISNLFNEFARDVLNVETSGMPFPPTPFSAFLDENKNCKENLQQLENRRKHALENIKSLKEQLKQIDSQIAQLKKQANPNTKPTENGTKAP
;
A
#
# COMPACT_ATOMS: atom_id res chain seq x y z
N MET A 1 37.51 -60.41 -6.65
CA MET A 1 36.83 -59.57 -7.66
C MET A 1 36.97 -58.12 -7.23
N SER A 2 37.78 -57.35 -7.95
CA SER A 2 38.14 -55.96 -7.64
C SER A 2 36.96 -55.02 -7.93
N SER A 3 36.54 -54.24 -6.93
CA SER A 3 35.55 -53.18 -7.05
C SER A 3 36.13 -52.00 -7.85
N THR A 4 35.69 -51.83 -9.09
CA THR A 4 36.02 -50.67 -9.94
C THR A 4 35.15 -49.49 -9.52
N ALA A 5 35.67 -48.65 -8.63
CA ALA A 5 35.07 -47.36 -8.32
C ALA A 5 35.07 -46.47 -9.59
N VAL A 6 33.88 -46.15 -10.10
CA VAL A 6 33.71 -45.27 -11.25
C VAL A 6 34.11 -43.85 -10.85
N ASN A 7 35.32 -43.44 -11.26
CA ASN A 7 35.84 -42.10 -10.99
C ASN A 7 35.17 -41.08 -11.94
N LEU A 8 34.16 -40.37 -11.45
CA LEU A 8 33.54 -39.30 -12.23
C LEU A 8 34.56 -38.17 -12.48
N PRO A 9 34.66 -37.65 -13.72
CA PRO A 9 35.53 -36.50 -14.02
C PRO A 9 35.16 -35.31 -13.12
N LYS A 10 36.16 -34.65 -12.53
CA LYS A 10 35.97 -33.49 -11.63
C LYS A 10 35.10 -32.38 -12.24
N VAL A 11 35.09 -32.26 -13.56
CA VAL A 11 34.24 -31.33 -14.33
C VAL A 11 32.76 -31.68 -14.20
N LEU A 12 32.39 -32.97 -14.32
CA LEU A 12 31.02 -33.46 -14.15
C LEU A 12 30.53 -33.26 -12.72
N VAL A 13 31.37 -33.53 -11.71
CA VAL A 13 31.03 -33.29 -10.30
C VAL A 13 30.75 -31.80 -10.04
N ARG A 14 31.58 -30.91 -10.60
CA ARG A 14 31.39 -29.45 -10.51
C ARG A 14 30.14 -28.97 -11.25
N PHE A 15 29.85 -29.56 -12.40
CA PHE A 15 28.63 -29.27 -13.16
C PHE A 15 27.37 -29.65 -12.36
N PHE A 16 27.32 -30.87 -11.82
CA PHE A 16 26.20 -31.32 -10.99
C PHE A 16 26.06 -30.53 -9.69
N ALA A 17 27.17 -30.18 -9.03
CA ALA A 17 27.14 -29.33 -7.83
C ALA A 17 26.59 -27.92 -8.15
N SER A 18 26.99 -27.34 -9.28
CA SER A 18 26.50 -26.03 -9.73
C SER A 18 25.02 -26.08 -10.11
N MET A 19 24.59 -27.15 -10.79
CA MET A 19 23.18 -27.40 -11.12
C MET A 19 22.32 -27.58 -9.88
N MET A 20 22.80 -28.34 -8.89
CA MET A 20 22.13 -28.51 -7.58
C MET A 20 22.04 -27.20 -6.81
N LEU A 21 23.07 -26.36 -6.86
CA LEU A 21 23.09 -25.04 -6.20
C LEU A 21 22.15 -24.02 -6.88
N VAL A 22 21.98 -24.12 -8.20
CA VAL A 22 20.97 -23.35 -8.94
C VAL A 22 19.56 -23.87 -8.59
N ALA A 23 19.35 -25.18 -8.62
CA ALA A 23 18.08 -25.80 -8.26
C ALA A 23 17.67 -25.45 -6.81
N SER A 24 18.60 -25.49 -5.85
CA SER A 24 18.33 -25.14 -4.44
C SER A 24 17.94 -23.67 -4.23
N LYS A 25 18.31 -22.77 -5.15
CA LYS A 25 17.93 -21.35 -5.12
C LYS A 25 16.67 -21.05 -5.91
N VAL A 26 16.47 -21.73 -7.04
CA VAL A 26 15.33 -21.51 -7.95
C VAL A 26 14.07 -22.21 -7.47
N PHE A 27 14.19 -23.41 -6.89
CA PHE A 27 13.04 -24.20 -6.44
C PHE A 27 12.22 -23.52 -5.32
N PRO A 28 12.82 -22.88 -4.30
CA PRO A 28 12.06 -22.12 -3.30
C PRO A 28 11.36 -20.87 -3.86
N LEU A 29 11.97 -20.22 -4.86
CA LEU A 29 11.39 -19.08 -5.55
C LEU A 29 10.18 -19.50 -6.39
N TYR A 30 10.32 -20.60 -7.13
CA TYR A 30 9.25 -21.21 -7.90
C TYR A 30 8.10 -21.67 -6.99
N TYR A 31 8.41 -22.35 -5.88
CA TYR A 31 7.43 -22.78 -4.89
C TYR A 31 6.67 -21.59 -4.29
N ARG A 32 7.37 -20.50 -3.92
CA ARG A 32 6.72 -19.26 -3.48
C ARG A 32 5.83 -18.66 -4.56
N MET A 33 6.30 -18.60 -5.81
CA MET A 33 5.51 -18.06 -6.93
C MET A 33 4.23 -18.87 -7.13
N VAL A 34 4.30 -20.20 -7.13
CA VAL A 34 3.13 -21.08 -7.23
C VAL A 34 2.22 -20.90 -6.02
N TYR A 35 2.76 -20.89 -4.81
CA TYR A 35 1.99 -20.68 -3.58
C TYR A 35 1.20 -19.37 -3.61
N TYR A 36 1.85 -18.25 -3.94
CA TYR A 36 1.16 -16.96 -4.04
C TYR A 36 0.14 -16.91 -5.18
N SER A 37 0.40 -17.59 -6.30
CA SER A 37 -0.53 -17.68 -7.42
C SER A 37 -1.80 -18.47 -7.03
N VAL A 38 -1.64 -19.57 -6.29
CA VAL A 38 -2.76 -20.37 -5.78
C VAL A 38 -3.57 -19.57 -4.75
N GLN A 39 -2.91 -18.92 -3.79
CA GLN A 39 -3.58 -18.05 -2.81
C GLN A 39 -4.37 -16.93 -3.49
N TYR A 40 -3.82 -16.33 -4.54
CA TYR A 40 -4.51 -15.32 -5.35
C TYR A 40 -5.76 -15.87 -6.07
N ILE A 41 -5.67 -17.05 -6.69
CA ILE A 41 -6.80 -17.69 -7.36
C ILE A 41 -7.92 -18.01 -6.36
N VAL A 42 -7.58 -18.56 -5.19
CA VAL A 42 -8.54 -18.85 -4.11
C VAL A 42 -9.22 -17.56 -3.63
N ALA A 43 -8.46 -16.49 -3.40
CA ALA A 43 -9.01 -15.19 -3.00
C ALA A 43 -9.95 -14.60 -4.07
N LYS A 44 -9.58 -14.69 -5.34
CA LYS A 44 -10.39 -14.21 -6.48
C LYS A 44 -11.69 -15.01 -6.61
N TYR A 45 -11.63 -16.33 -6.43
CA TYR A 45 -12.82 -17.19 -6.46
C TYR A 45 -13.78 -16.87 -5.31
N LYS A 46 -13.26 -16.68 -4.08
CA LYS A 46 -14.06 -16.25 -2.92
C LYS A 46 -14.76 -14.90 -3.17
N TYR A 47 -14.02 -13.92 -3.70
CA TYR A 47 -14.58 -12.61 -4.08
C TYR A 47 -15.71 -12.75 -5.11
N TYR A 48 -15.48 -13.49 -6.19
CA TYR A 48 -16.45 -13.70 -7.25
C TYR A 48 -17.73 -14.39 -6.74
N ARG A 49 -17.60 -15.37 -5.83
CA ARG A 49 -18.75 -16.03 -5.19
C ARG A 49 -19.60 -15.09 -4.35
N ILE A 50 -18.98 -14.15 -3.63
CA ILE A 50 -19.69 -13.14 -2.84
C ILE A 50 -20.42 -12.17 -3.76
N THR A 51 -19.76 -11.66 -4.81
CA THR A 51 -20.40 -10.77 -5.79
C THR A 51 -21.58 -11.44 -6.48
N LEU A 52 -21.45 -12.71 -6.88
CA LEU A 52 -22.54 -13.50 -7.48
C LEU A 52 -23.69 -13.78 -6.50
N TYR A 53 -23.37 -14.04 -5.23
CA TYR A 53 -24.38 -14.23 -4.20
C TYR A 53 -25.19 -12.94 -4.00
N ILE A 54 -24.52 -11.79 -3.87
CA ILE A 54 -25.17 -10.48 -3.74
C ILE A 54 -26.02 -10.15 -4.99
N SER A 55 -25.49 -10.39 -6.20
CA SER A 55 -26.23 -10.13 -7.45
C SER A 55 -27.44 -11.05 -7.64
N ASN A 56 -27.42 -12.24 -7.03
CA ASN A 56 -28.57 -13.15 -7.04
C ASN A 56 -29.63 -12.78 -5.99
N LEU A 57 -29.25 -12.13 -4.89
CA LEU A 57 -30.19 -11.64 -3.86
C LEU A 57 -30.82 -10.27 -4.19
N MET A 58 -30.19 -9.43 -5.01
CA MET A 58 -30.69 -8.09 -5.36
C MET A 58 -30.68 -7.84 -6.88
N LYS A 59 -31.75 -7.23 -7.41
CA LYS A 59 -31.81 -6.87 -8.83
C LYS A 59 -30.69 -5.87 -9.19
N PRO A 60 -29.98 -6.04 -10.32
CA PRO A 60 -28.79 -5.26 -10.70
C PRO A 60 -29.06 -3.77 -10.99
N GLN A 61 -30.32 -3.32 -11.03
CA GLN A 61 -30.63 -1.91 -11.28
C GLN A 61 -30.52 -1.03 -10.03
N THR A 62 -30.47 -1.63 -8.84
CA THR A 62 -30.08 -0.94 -7.61
C THR A 62 -28.63 -1.27 -7.30
N GLU A 63 -27.69 -0.74 -8.07
CA GLU A 63 -26.37 -0.39 -7.51
C GLU A 63 -26.56 0.79 -6.53
N ASP A 64 -27.23 0.45 -5.44
CA ASP A 64 -26.91 0.78 -4.07
C ASP A 64 -26.60 2.26 -3.76
N ALA A 65 -27.51 3.16 -4.14
CA ALA A 65 -27.46 4.57 -3.73
C ALA A 65 -27.22 4.75 -2.22
N THR A 66 -27.75 3.83 -1.40
CA THR A 66 -27.55 3.78 0.06
C THR A 66 -26.10 3.46 0.41
N THR A 67 -25.53 2.38 -0.11
CA THR A 67 -24.12 2.00 0.14
C THR A 67 -23.14 3.05 -0.40
N GLN A 68 -23.46 3.67 -1.54
CA GLN A 68 -22.71 4.80 -2.08
C GLN A 68 -22.77 6.03 -1.16
N ASN A 69 -23.92 6.30 -0.52
CA ASN A 69 -24.04 7.37 0.46
C ASN A 69 -23.27 7.05 1.75
N TRP A 70 -23.32 5.82 2.27
CA TRP A 70 -22.52 5.40 3.42
C TRP A 70 -21.03 5.50 3.15
N LEU A 71 -20.58 5.15 1.94
CA LEU A 71 -19.21 5.35 1.50
C LEU A 71 -18.84 6.85 1.51
N LYS A 72 -19.71 7.72 1.00
CA LYS A 72 -19.48 9.18 1.05
C LYS A 72 -19.40 9.70 2.49
N GLU A 73 -20.24 9.23 3.40
CA GLU A 73 -20.18 9.62 4.82
C GLU A 73 -18.87 9.15 5.47
N ALA A 74 -18.45 7.91 5.22
CA ALA A 74 -17.15 7.43 5.67
C ALA A 74 -16.00 8.28 5.09
N GLN A 75 -16.03 8.58 3.78
CA GLN A 75 -15.05 9.43 3.09
C GLN A 75 -14.97 10.85 3.67
N LYS A 76 -16.10 11.44 4.07
CA LYS A 76 -16.12 12.74 4.78
C LYS A 76 -15.34 12.68 6.10
N GLY A 77 -15.34 11.53 6.79
CA GLY A 77 -14.53 11.32 7.99
C GLY A 77 -13.02 11.52 7.75
N TYR A 78 -12.54 11.16 6.56
CA TYR A 78 -11.11 11.20 6.22
C TYR A 78 -10.62 12.56 5.70
N ILE A 79 -11.53 13.47 5.37
CA ILE A 79 -11.16 14.73 4.68
C ILE A 79 -10.24 15.63 5.50
N ARG A 80 -10.47 15.75 6.82
CA ARG A 80 -9.62 16.55 7.72
C ARG A 80 -8.19 16.05 7.71
N LEU A 81 -8.03 14.73 7.85
CA LEU A 81 -6.74 14.08 7.87
C LEU A 81 -6.04 14.19 6.51
N GLY A 82 -6.76 13.96 5.42
CA GLY A 82 -6.24 14.11 4.05
C GLY A 82 -5.72 15.53 3.77
N VAL A 83 -6.48 16.56 4.15
CA VAL A 83 -6.08 17.97 4.03
C VAL A 83 -4.78 18.24 4.81
N LEU A 84 -4.71 17.83 6.08
CA LEU A 84 -3.52 18.06 6.92
C LEU A 84 -2.30 17.33 6.37
N ILE A 85 -2.44 16.08 5.92
CA ILE A 85 -1.34 15.31 5.31
C ILE A 85 -0.80 16.03 4.08
N LEU A 86 -1.67 16.53 3.20
CA LEU A 86 -1.21 17.22 2.00
C LEU A 86 -0.55 18.55 2.31
N LEU A 87 -1.12 19.33 3.23
CA LEU A 87 -0.54 20.60 3.68
C LEU A 87 0.77 20.44 4.45
N SER A 88 1.01 19.27 5.06
CA SER A 88 2.30 18.95 5.69
C SER A 88 3.43 18.76 4.68
N ARG A 89 3.11 18.45 3.42
CA ARG A 89 4.10 18.27 2.35
C ARG A 89 4.42 19.58 1.65
N LYS A 90 3.39 20.37 1.34
CA LYS A 90 3.55 21.68 0.71
C LYS A 90 2.35 22.58 1.00
N PRO A 91 2.55 23.90 1.07
CA PRO A 91 1.45 24.85 1.00
C PRO A 91 0.64 24.66 -0.29
N SER A 92 -0.68 24.68 -0.19
CA SER A 92 -1.57 24.45 -1.33
C SER A 92 -2.90 25.16 -1.17
N HIS A 93 -3.57 25.44 -2.29
CA HIS A 93 -4.95 25.95 -2.30
C HIS A 93 -5.97 24.80 -2.34
N GLY A 94 -7.23 25.11 -2.02
CA GLY A 94 -8.30 24.11 -1.90
C GLY A 94 -8.48 23.23 -3.13
N TYR A 95 -8.42 23.80 -4.34
CA TYR A 95 -8.50 23.01 -5.58
C TYR A 95 -7.32 22.06 -5.79
N GLU A 96 -6.09 22.48 -5.47
CA GLU A 96 -4.93 21.58 -5.51
C GLU A 96 -5.10 20.40 -4.56
N ILE A 97 -5.61 20.65 -3.36
CA ILE A 97 -5.88 19.60 -2.36
C ILE A 97 -6.90 18.58 -2.93
N MET A 98 -8.02 19.06 -3.49
CA MET A 98 -9.03 18.20 -4.12
C MET A 98 -8.43 17.34 -5.24
N LYS A 99 -7.66 17.97 -6.13
CA LYS A 99 -7.02 17.29 -7.25
C LYS A 99 -6.02 16.25 -6.78
N GLU A 100 -5.23 16.56 -5.77
CA GLU A 100 -4.22 15.68 -5.22
C GLU A 100 -4.83 14.47 -4.50
N ILE A 101 -5.94 14.66 -3.76
CA ILE A 101 -6.71 13.56 -3.17
C ILE A 101 -7.26 12.64 -4.27
N ASN A 102 -7.90 13.20 -5.28
CA ASN A 102 -8.44 12.45 -6.41
C ASN A 102 -7.34 11.63 -7.12
N ASN A 103 -6.19 12.26 -7.39
CA ASN A 103 -5.06 11.61 -8.05
C ASN A 103 -4.46 10.47 -7.21
N ARG A 104 -4.21 10.72 -5.92
CA ARG A 104 -3.60 9.73 -5.02
C ARG A 104 -4.51 8.55 -4.74
N THR A 105 -5.82 8.77 -4.78
CA THR A 105 -6.82 7.71 -4.62
C THR A 105 -7.26 7.11 -5.95
N SER A 106 -6.60 7.46 -7.07
CA SER A 106 -6.92 6.92 -8.40
C SER A 106 -8.41 7.06 -8.76
N GLY A 107 -9.05 8.15 -8.36
CA GLY A 107 -10.47 8.37 -8.61
C GLY A 107 -11.43 7.76 -7.60
N PHE A 108 -10.97 6.92 -6.66
CA PHE A 108 -11.80 6.29 -5.63
C PHE A 108 -12.47 7.33 -4.73
N TRP A 109 -11.77 8.42 -4.41
CA TRP A 109 -12.31 9.50 -3.60
C TRP A 109 -12.14 10.83 -4.32
N ARG A 110 -13.28 11.47 -4.61
CA ARG A 110 -13.37 12.75 -5.32
C ARG A 110 -14.01 13.81 -4.41
N PRO A 111 -13.21 14.49 -3.56
CA PRO A 111 -13.74 15.54 -2.71
C PRO A 111 -14.36 16.66 -3.54
N THR A 112 -15.53 17.13 -3.12
CA THR A 112 -16.20 18.27 -3.75
C THR A 112 -15.78 19.59 -3.07
N PRO A 113 -15.93 20.74 -3.74
CA PRO A 113 -15.76 22.05 -3.12
C PRO A 113 -16.57 22.19 -1.82
N GLY A 114 -17.83 21.73 -1.84
CA GLY A 114 -18.73 21.77 -0.68
C GLY A 114 -18.28 20.89 0.49
N GLY A 115 -17.45 19.86 0.26
CA GLY A 115 -16.84 19.08 1.34
C GLY A 115 -15.54 19.70 1.87
N VAL A 116 -14.74 20.31 0.99
CA VAL A 116 -13.35 20.69 1.31
C VAL A 116 -13.27 22.08 1.93
N TYR A 117 -14.01 23.06 1.40
CA TYR A 117 -13.90 24.44 1.87
C TYR A 117 -14.43 24.66 3.30
N PRO A 118 -15.53 24.01 3.74
CA PRO A 118 -15.93 24.08 5.15
C PRO A 118 -14.85 23.53 6.07
N ILE A 119 -14.21 22.43 5.68
CA ILE A 119 -13.16 21.80 6.47
C ILE A 119 -11.91 22.67 6.54
N LEU A 120 -11.53 23.33 5.44
CA LEU A 120 -10.44 24.29 5.45
C LEU A 120 -10.74 25.47 6.38
N ARG A 121 -11.98 25.98 6.36
CA ARG A 121 -12.43 27.02 7.29
C ARG A 121 -12.33 26.54 8.73
N ASP A 122 -12.85 25.37 9.05
CA ASP A 122 -12.84 24.80 10.41
C ASP A 122 -11.40 24.62 10.92
N LEU A 123 -10.52 24.05 10.09
CA LEU A 123 -9.11 23.85 10.44
C LEU A 123 -8.36 25.17 10.63
N GLU A 124 -8.71 26.20 9.87
CA GLU A 124 -8.12 27.54 9.98
C GLU A 124 -8.60 28.24 11.26
N THR A 125 -9.91 28.22 11.53
CA THR A 125 -10.50 28.75 12.76
C THR A 125 -9.95 28.05 14.00
N SER A 126 -9.69 26.73 13.91
CA SER A 126 -9.07 25.95 14.98
C SER A 126 -7.54 26.16 15.12
N GLY A 127 -6.94 26.98 14.25
CA GLY A 127 -5.50 27.28 14.28
C GLY A 127 -4.59 26.14 13.81
N PHE A 128 -5.13 25.08 13.21
CA PHE A 128 -4.35 23.96 12.67
C PHE A 128 -3.74 24.27 11.30
N ILE A 129 -4.32 25.20 10.56
CA ILE A 129 -3.77 25.72 9.31
C ILE A 129 -3.84 27.25 9.33
N LYS A 130 -3.04 27.90 8.47
CA LYS A 130 -3.10 29.34 8.21
C LYS A 130 -3.30 29.56 6.73
N GLY A 131 -4.25 30.41 6.36
CA GLY A 131 -4.47 30.80 4.97
C GLY A 131 -3.94 32.20 4.67
N GLN A 132 -3.23 32.33 3.54
CA GLN A 132 -2.76 33.60 3.01
C GLN A 132 -3.32 33.81 1.61
N TRP A 133 -3.87 34.99 1.35
CA TRP A 133 -4.29 35.35 0.00
C TRP A 133 -3.07 35.70 -0.84
N GLN A 134 -2.94 35.02 -1.97
CA GLN A 134 -1.89 35.27 -2.96
C GLN A 134 -2.54 35.48 -4.33
N THR A 135 -1.96 36.37 -5.13
CA THR A 135 -2.38 36.57 -6.51
C THR A 135 -1.50 35.74 -7.42
N GLN A 136 -2.09 34.80 -8.13
CA GLN A 136 -1.40 33.96 -9.09
C GLN A 136 -2.16 34.00 -10.42
N LYS A 137 -1.48 34.34 -11.52
CA LYS A 137 -2.08 34.42 -12.87
C LYS A 137 -3.41 35.21 -12.90
N ASN A 138 -3.42 36.41 -12.33
CA ASN A 138 -4.61 37.28 -12.22
C ASN A 138 -5.80 36.73 -11.41
N ARG A 139 -5.61 35.66 -10.63
CA ARG A 139 -6.64 35.12 -9.72
C ARG A 139 -6.16 35.20 -8.28
N ARG A 140 -7.05 35.67 -7.40
CA ARG A 140 -6.80 35.72 -5.96
C ARG A 140 -7.12 34.35 -5.36
N LEU A 141 -6.10 33.64 -4.90
CA LEU A 141 -6.20 32.29 -4.34
C LEU A 141 -5.77 32.31 -2.89
N LYS A 142 -6.48 31.58 -2.03
CA LYS A 142 -6.07 31.39 -0.63
C LYS A 142 -5.18 30.15 -0.55
N ILE A 143 -3.90 30.36 -0.25
CA ILE A 143 -2.91 29.31 -0.03
C ILE A 143 -2.93 28.96 1.45
N TYR A 144 -3.13 27.68 1.77
CA TYR A 144 -3.10 27.19 3.14
C TYR A 144 -1.75 26.57 3.46
N THR A 145 -1.31 26.74 4.70
CA THR A 145 -0.09 26.13 5.25
C THR A 145 -0.41 25.52 6.60
N ILE A 146 0.10 24.32 6.89
CA ILE A 146 -0.11 23.67 8.19
C ILE A 146 0.66 24.41 9.31
N THR A 147 0.10 24.47 10.51
CA THR A 147 0.76 25.05 11.69
C THR A 147 1.51 24.00 12.51
N LYS A 148 2.25 24.43 13.54
CA LYS A 148 2.85 23.50 14.51
C LYS A 148 1.78 22.66 15.25
N PRO A 149 0.70 23.24 15.82
CA PRO A 149 -0.43 22.47 16.35
C PRO A 149 -1.06 21.54 15.30
N GLY A 150 -1.23 22.02 14.06
CA GLY A 150 -1.76 21.21 12.95
C GLY A 150 -0.95 19.95 12.67
N ASN A 151 0.39 20.07 12.67
CA ASN A 151 1.28 18.92 12.53
C ASN A 151 1.16 17.93 13.69
N ALA A 152 1.04 18.43 14.92
CA ALA A 152 0.90 17.57 16.11
C ALA A 152 -0.42 16.78 16.08
N ILE A 153 -1.54 17.45 15.78
CA ILE A 153 -2.85 16.77 15.71
C ILE A 153 -2.90 15.80 14.54
N MET A 154 -2.30 16.14 13.39
CA MET A 154 -2.18 15.23 12.25
C MET A 154 -1.47 13.93 12.64
N ARG A 155 -0.32 14.01 13.31
CA ARG A 155 0.43 12.83 13.76
C ARG A 155 -0.40 11.96 14.71
N ARG A 156 -1.08 12.56 15.68
CA ARG A 156 -1.99 11.83 16.60
C ARG A 156 -3.14 11.17 15.86
N ALA A 157 -3.73 11.89 14.90
CA ALA A 157 -4.83 11.39 14.10
C ALA A 157 -4.41 10.20 13.22
N ILE A 158 -3.19 10.21 12.65
CA ILE A 158 -2.65 9.06 11.90
C ILE A 158 -2.59 7.82 12.80
N VAL A 159 -2.01 7.93 13.99
CA VAL A 159 -1.89 6.80 14.94
C VAL A 159 -3.28 6.29 15.34
N LYS A 160 -4.19 7.20 15.70
CA LYS A 160 -5.57 6.83 16.08
C LYS A 160 -6.34 6.20 14.92
N GLN A 161 -6.12 6.65 13.70
CA GLN A 161 -6.76 6.05 12.53
C GLN A 161 -6.32 4.60 12.33
N THR A 162 -5.05 4.28 12.59
CA THR A 162 -4.56 2.90 12.55
C THR A 162 -5.22 2.03 13.62
N GLU A 163 -5.40 2.54 14.84
CA GLU A 163 -6.13 1.82 15.90
C GLU A 163 -7.58 1.55 15.50
N ILE A 164 -8.29 2.58 15.03
CA ILE A 164 -9.69 2.47 14.57
C ILE A 164 -9.78 1.45 13.43
N PHE A 165 -8.89 1.56 12.44
CA PHE A 165 -8.87 0.64 11.32
C PHE A 165 -8.68 -0.81 11.77
N ASN A 166 -7.72 -1.06 12.67
CA ASN A 166 -7.48 -2.42 13.16
C ASN A 166 -8.68 -2.97 13.95
N ASN A 167 -9.25 -2.17 14.85
CA ASN A 167 -10.38 -2.60 15.67
C ASN A 167 -11.64 -2.84 14.84
N ILE A 168 -11.96 -1.93 13.93
CA ILE A 168 -13.10 -2.09 13.00
C ILE A 168 -12.86 -3.26 12.04
N SER A 169 -11.64 -3.44 11.53
CA SER A 169 -11.32 -4.57 10.66
C SER A 169 -11.48 -5.89 11.39
N ASN A 170 -11.06 -5.97 12.66
CA ASN A 170 -11.25 -7.17 13.48
C ASN A 170 -12.75 -7.47 13.67
N LEU A 171 -13.53 -6.45 14.01
CA LEU A 171 -14.99 -6.55 14.14
C LEU A 171 -15.64 -7.06 12.86
N PHE A 172 -15.33 -6.46 11.71
CA PHE A 172 -15.86 -6.92 10.43
C PHE A 172 -15.38 -8.32 10.04
N ASN A 173 -14.13 -8.67 10.35
CA ASN A 173 -13.61 -10.01 10.08
C ASN A 173 -14.30 -11.10 10.91
N GLU A 174 -14.67 -10.79 12.15
CA GLU A 174 -15.48 -11.65 13.02
C GLU A 174 -16.88 -11.82 12.43
N PHE A 175 -17.60 -10.73 12.21
CA PHE A 175 -18.97 -10.78 11.69
C PHE A 175 -19.08 -11.30 10.26
N ALA A 176 -18.09 -11.08 9.40
CA ALA A 176 -18.14 -11.58 8.04
C ALA A 176 -18.04 -13.11 7.98
N ARG A 177 -17.48 -13.77 9.01
CA ARG A 177 -17.60 -15.24 9.13
C ARG A 177 -19.04 -15.65 9.38
N ASP A 178 -19.71 -14.96 10.29
CA ASP A 178 -21.07 -15.29 10.73
C ASP A 178 -22.14 -14.91 9.71
N VAL A 179 -22.00 -13.76 9.06
CA VAL A 179 -22.97 -13.18 8.13
C VAL A 179 -22.80 -13.72 6.71
N LEU A 180 -21.55 -13.89 6.24
CA LEU A 180 -21.29 -14.33 4.87
C LEU A 180 -20.97 -15.83 4.76
N ASN A 181 -20.78 -16.53 5.89
CA ASN A 181 -20.38 -17.94 5.95
C ASN A 181 -19.10 -18.24 5.14
N VAL A 182 -18.17 -17.29 5.13
CA VAL A 182 -16.86 -17.39 4.46
C VAL A 182 -15.76 -17.15 5.49
N GLU A 183 -14.74 -18.01 5.54
CA GLU A 183 -13.53 -17.73 6.32
C GLU A 183 -12.82 -16.48 5.77
N THR A 184 -12.90 -15.39 6.54
CA THR A 184 -12.32 -14.05 6.26
C THR A 184 -10.81 -13.99 6.42
N SER A 185 -10.18 -15.10 6.82
CA SER A 185 -8.73 -15.29 6.76
C SER A 185 -8.24 -15.03 5.33
N GLY A 186 -7.74 -13.82 5.09
CA GLY A 186 -7.24 -13.37 3.78
C GLY A 186 -8.19 -12.51 2.95
N MET A 187 -9.24 -11.93 3.53
CA MET A 187 -10.02 -10.90 2.83
C MET A 187 -9.08 -9.71 2.54
N PRO A 188 -8.96 -9.25 1.29
CA PRO A 188 -8.12 -8.10 1.00
C PRO A 188 -8.71 -6.88 1.73
N PHE A 189 -7.85 -6.18 2.47
CA PHE A 189 -8.11 -4.85 3.00
C PHE A 189 -8.77 -3.95 1.93
N PRO A 190 -9.56 -2.91 2.33
CA PRO A 190 -10.28 -2.01 1.42
C PRO A 190 -9.41 -1.64 0.24
N PRO A 191 -10.01 -1.48 -0.94
CA PRO A 191 -9.37 -1.73 -2.21
C PRO A 191 -7.91 -1.30 -2.17
N THR A 192 -7.01 -2.28 -2.02
CA THR A 192 -5.61 -2.00 -2.27
C THR A 192 -5.55 -1.34 -3.66
N PRO A 193 -4.58 -0.46 -3.96
CA PRO A 193 -4.51 0.21 -5.27
C PRO A 193 -4.68 -0.73 -6.48
N PHE A 194 -4.50 -2.04 -6.27
CA PHE A 194 -4.76 -3.16 -7.16
C PHE A 194 -6.22 -3.58 -7.41
N SER A 195 -7.20 -3.35 -6.53
CA SER A 195 -8.58 -3.79 -6.80
C SER A 195 -9.40 -2.73 -7.54
N ALA A 196 -8.99 -1.46 -7.51
CA ALA A 196 -9.48 -0.42 -8.43
C ALA A 196 -9.00 -0.62 -9.89
N PHE A 197 -8.17 -1.66 -10.13
CA PHE A 197 -7.69 -2.09 -11.44
C PHE A 197 -8.68 -3.02 -12.16
N LEU A 198 -9.70 -3.52 -11.44
CA LEU A 198 -10.63 -4.54 -11.95
C LEU A 198 -12.03 -3.98 -12.30
N ASP A 199 -12.29 -2.70 -12.06
CA ASP A 199 -13.49 -2.03 -12.57
C ASP A 199 -13.26 -1.59 -14.03
N GLU A 200 -13.50 -2.51 -14.95
CA GLU A 200 -13.62 -2.20 -16.36
C GLU A 200 -14.96 -1.51 -16.62
N ASN A 201 -15.00 -0.18 -16.63
CA ASN A 201 -16.03 0.51 -17.44
C ASN A 201 -15.71 1.96 -17.88
N LYS A 202 -15.82 2.12 -19.22
CA LYS A 202 -16.29 3.28 -20.02
C LYS A 202 -15.55 4.63 -19.95
N ASN A 203 -14.36 4.71 -20.55
CA ASN A 203 -14.00 5.68 -21.62
C ASN A 203 -12.53 5.53 -22.05
N CYS A 204 -12.25 5.14 -23.31
CA CYS A 204 -10.94 4.63 -23.72
C CYS A 204 -9.79 5.68 -23.72
N LYS A 205 -10.09 6.97 -23.98
CA LYS A 205 -9.06 8.02 -24.07
C LYS A 205 -8.74 8.71 -22.74
N GLU A 206 -9.73 8.93 -21.88
CA GLU A 206 -9.50 9.47 -20.53
C GLU A 206 -8.84 8.44 -19.60
N ASN A 207 -9.05 7.14 -19.87
CA ASN A 207 -8.41 6.05 -19.13
C ASN A 207 -6.90 5.96 -19.39
N LEU A 208 -6.39 6.24 -20.59
CA LEU A 208 -4.96 6.07 -20.89
C LEU A 208 -4.10 7.05 -20.08
N GLN A 209 -4.43 8.34 -20.07
CA GLN A 209 -3.70 9.34 -19.29
C GLN A 209 -3.77 9.05 -17.78
N GLN A 210 -4.92 8.55 -17.30
CA GLN A 210 -5.07 8.14 -15.92
C GLN A 210 -4.21 6.92 -15.59
N LEU A 211 -4.20 5.90 -16.45
CA LEU A 211 -3.37 4.70 -16.30
C LEU A 211 -1.88 5.03 -16.36
N GLU A 212 -1.46 5.95 -17.21
CA GLU A 212 -0.07 6.44 -17.28
C GLU A 212 0.33 7.19 -16.02
N ASN A 213 -0.51 8.09 -15.52
CA ASN A 213 -0.28 8.79 -14.26
C ASN A 213 -0.22 7.80 -13.07
N ARG A 214 -1.07 6.77 -13.07
CA ARG A 214 -1.06 5.69 -12.07
C ARG A 214 0.20 4.84 -12.16
N ARG A 215 0.64 4.47 -13.37
CA ARG A 215 1.92 3.77 -13.62
C ARG A 215 3.09 4.56 -13.05
N LYS A 216 3.13 5.87 -13.31
CA LYS A 216 4.17 6.77 -12.78
C LYS A 216 4.20 6.77 -11.25
N HIS A 217 3.04 6.89 -10.60
CA HIS A 217 2.96 6.83 -9.14
C HIS A 217 3.36 5.47 -8.56
N ALA A 218 3.00 4.36 -9.21
CA ALA A 218 3.43 3.03 -8.79
C ALA A 218 4.96 2.89 -8.84
N LEU A 219 5.61 3.43 -9.87
CA LEU A 219 7.07 3.45 -9.99
C LEU A 219 7.73 4.31 -8.90
N GLU A 220 7.15 5.47 -8.58
CA GLU A 220 7.61 6.33 -7.47
C GLU A 220 7.50 5.61 -6.12
N ASN A 221 6.40 4.89 -5.88
CA ASN A 221 6.21 4.10 -4.67
C ASN A 221 7.23 2.96 -4.57
N ILE A 222 7.49 2.23 -5.64
CA ILE A 222 8.52 1.18 -5.68
C ILE A 222 9.89 1.78 -5.35
N LYS A 223 10.23 2.95 -5.90
CA LYS A 223 11.48 3.65 -5.58
C LYS A 223 11.57 3.99 -4.10
N SER A 224 10.50 4.55 -3.53
CA SER A 224 10.44 4.89 -2.10
C SER A 224 10.58 3.65 -1.21
N LEU A 225 9.91 2.55 -1.55
CA LEU A 225 9.96 1.30 -0.78
C LEU A 225 11.35 0.67 -0.84
N LYS A 226 12.04 0.73 -1.99
CA LYS A 226 13.43 0.30 -2.11
C LYS A 226 14.36 1.10 -1.21
N GLU A 227 14.16 2.41 -1.11
CA GLU A 227 14.98 3.26 -0.23
C GLU A 227 14.73 2.96 1.25
N GLN A 228 13.47 2.72 1.63
CA GLN A 228 13.11 2.29 2.98
C GLN A 228 13.74 0.94 3.34
N LEU A 229 13.70 -0.04 2.43
CA LEU A 229 14.37 -1.34 2.62
C LEU A 229 15.87 -1.16 2.86
N LYS A 230 16.53 -0.32 2.07
CA LYS A 230 17.96 -0.02 2.25
C LYS A 230 18.27 0.62 3.61
N GLN A 231 17.40 1.49 4.11
CA GLN A 231 17.53 2.07 5.44
C GLN A 231 17.37 1.03 6.55
N ILE A 232 16.39 0.15 6.42
CA ILE A 232 16.16 -0.96 7.35
C ILE A 232 17.38 -1.90 7.37
N ASP A 233 17.90 -2.29 6.21
CA ASP A 233 19.07 -3.15 6.09
C ASP A 233 20.31 -2.52 6.75
N SER A 234 20.50 -1.21 6.57
CA SER A 234 21.57 -0.44 7.22
C SER A 234 21.44 -0.47 8.74
N GLN A 235 20.23 -0.26 9.28
CA GLN A 235 19.98 -0.32 10.72
C GLN A 235 20.21 -1.73 11.28
N ILE A 236 19.75 -2.77 10.57
CA ILE A 236 20.02 -4.16 10.95
C ILE A 236 21.53 -4.42 11.00
N ALA A 237 22.30 -3.93 10.03
CA ALA A 237 23.76 -4.09 10.01
C ALA A 237 24.45 -3.35 11.17
N GLN A 238 23.99 -2.14 11.51
CA GLN A 238 24.49 -1.37 12.65
C GLN A 238 24.21 -2.08 13.98
N LEU A 239 22.98 -2.53 14.19
CA LEU A 239 22.58 -3.26 15.40
C LEU A 239 23.34 -4.59 15.53
N LYS A 240 23.58 -5.30 14.43
CA LYS A 240 24.43 -6.51 14.43
C LYS A 240 25.87 -6.21 14.84
N LYS A 241 26.45 -5.08 14.41
CA LYS A 241 27.79 -4.64 14.84
C LYS A 241 27.83 -4.26 16.31
N GLN A 242 26.79 -3.58 16.81
CA GLN A 242 26.67 -3.21 18.23
C GLN A 242 26.45 -4.44 19.14
N ALA A 243 25.70 -5.43 18.67
CA ALA A 243 25.46 -6.68 19.39
C ALA A 243 26.68 -7.62 19.41
N ASN A 244 27.71 -7.38 18.59
CA ASN A 244 28.91 -8.22 18.56
C ASN A 244 30.21 -7.38 18.41
N PRO A 245 30.72 -6.78 19.49
CA PRO A 245 31.88 -5.89 19.44
C PRO A 245 33.23 -6.61 19.17
N ASN A 246 33.29 -7.95 19.27
CA ASN A 246 34.54 -8.72 19.34
C ASN A 246 34.62 -9.90 18.36
N THR A 247 34.56 -9.65 17.06
CA THR A 247 35.22 -10.54 16.09
C THR A 247 36.49 -9.88 15.60
N LYS A 248 37.62 -10.20 16.24
CA LYS A 248 38.98 -9.94 15.72
C LYS A 248 39.14 -10.56 14.33
N PRO A 249 39.99 -9.98 13.46
CA PRO A 249 40.43 -10.67 12.26
C PRO A 249 41.38 -11.80 12.68
N THR A 250 40.98 -13.04 12.44
CA THR A 250 41.90 -14.19 12.52
C THR A 250 42.79 -14.21 11.27
N GLU A 251 43.98 -13.63 11.38
CA GLU A 251 45.13 -13.96 10.56
C GLU A 251 45.92 -15.12 11.20
N ASN A 252 46.13 -16.16 10.40
CA ASN A 252 47.26 -17.10 10.28
C ASN A 252 47.89 -17.78 11.51
N GLY A 253 48.06 -19.10 11.38
CA GLY A 253 48.91 -19.92 12.26
C GLY A 253 48.92 -21.42 11.94
N THR A 254 49.62 -21.78 10.87
CA THR A 254 50.20 -23.08 10.48
C THR A 254 50.45 -24.11 11.60
N LYS A 255 50.09 -25.39 11.39
CA LYS A 255 51.04 -26.54 11.39
C LYS A 255 50.39 -27.90 11.06
N ALA A 256 51.04 -28.59 10.13
CA ALA A 256 50.95 -30.02 9.85
C ALA A 256 51.54 -30.85 11.02
N PRO A 257 51.44 -32.20 11.02
CA PRO A 257 52.06 -33.08 10.02
C PRO A 257 51.06 -33.76 9.08
#